data_AF-A0A9E0P1D5-F1
#
_entry.id   AF-A0A9E0P1D5-F1
#
_cell.length_a   1.000
_cell.length_b   1.000
_cell.length_c   1.000
_cell.angle_alpha   90.00
_cell.angle_beta   90.00
_cell.angle_gamma   90.00
#
_symmetry.space_group_name_H-M   'P 1'
#
loop_
_entity.id
_entity.type
_entity.pdbx_description
1 polymer ?
#
loop_
_entity_poly.entity_id
_entity_poly.type
_entity_poly.pdbx_seq_one_letter_code
_entity_poly.pdbx_strand_id
1 'polypeptide(L)' 'MPELILILIIALVVFGPSKLPDIGKALGKSLNEFKKATNSNDDKVIDITKDAEKTEKLSETTDLKNDKDKAK' A
#
# COMPACT_ATOMS: atom_id res chain seq x y z
N MET A 1 -8.53 17.85 27.04
CA MET A 1 -7.97 16.56 26.59
C MET A 1 -8.89 15.36 26.86
N PRO A 2 -9.46 15.17 28.07
CA PRO A 2 -10.39 14.05 28.30
C PRO A 2 -11.68 14.13 27.46
N GLU A 3 -12.12 15.34 27.09
CA GLU A 3 -13.35 15.50 26.28
C GLU A 3 -13.22 14.87 24.89
N LEU A 4 -12.05 14.98 24.25
CA LEU A 4 -11.83 14.39 22.93
C LEU A 4 -11.87 12.85 22.96
N ILE A 5 -11.34 12.24 24.03
CA ILE A 5 -11.37 10.79 24.23
C ILE A 5 -12.82 10.32 24.42
N LEU A 6 -13.63 11.06 25.17
CA LEU A 6 -15.04 10.73 25.36
C LEU A 6 -15.82 10.77 24.04
N ILE A 7 -15.60 11.80 23.22
CA ILE A 7 -16.21 11.91 21.89
C ILE A 7 -15.75 10.76 20.99
N LEU A 8 -14.46 10.41 21.02
CA LEU A 8 -13.93 9.29 20.26
C LEU A 8 -14.58 7.96 20.66
N ILE A 9 -14.78 7.72 21.95
CA ILE A 9 -15.47 6.50 22.44
C ILE A 9 -16.92 6.45 21.93
N ILE A 10 -17.65 7.56 21.99
CA ILE A 10 -19.04 7.62 21.48
C ILE A 10 -19.06 7.36 19.97
N ALA A 11 -18.17 8.00 19.22
CA ALA A 11 -18.03 7.79 17.78
C ALA A 11 -17.68 6.32 17.46
N LEU A 12 -16.83 5.69 18.26
CA LEU A 12 -16.46 4.28 18.14
C LEU A 12 -17.62 3.33 18.44
N VAL A 13 -18.53 3.67 19.34
CA VAL A 13 -19.73 2.86 19.59
C VAL A 13 -20.70 2.94 18.40
N VAL A 14 -20.86 4.11 17.79
CA VAL A 14 -21.74 4.32 16.63
C VAL A 14 -21.15 3.70 15.36
N PHE A 15 -19.87 3.96 15.07
CA PHE A 15 -19.21 3.54 13.84
C PHE A 15 -18.52 2.18 13.95
N GLY A 16 -18.17 1.74 15.16
CA GLY A 16 -17.38 0.55 15.42
C GLY A 16 -15.87 0.77 15.23
N PRO A 17 -15.00 0.19 16.08
CA PRO A 17 -13.54 0.32 15.96
C PRO A 17 -13.00 -0.31 14.68
N SER A 18 -13.70 -1.29 14.11
CA SER A 18 -13.32 -1.93 12.85
C SER A 18 -13.44 -1.00 11.64
N LYS A 19 -14.21 0.11 11.71
CA LYS A 19 -14.36 1.05 10.58
C LYS A 19 -13.29 2.12 10.52
N LEU A 20 -12.67 2.48 11.65
CA LEU A 20 -11.54 3.41 11.68
C LEU A 20 -10.36 3.00 10.77
N PRO A 21 -9.88 1.74 10.77
CA PRO A 21 -8.77 1.35 9.89
C PRO A 21 -9.16 1.39 8.41
N ASP A 22 -10.40 1.09 8.05
CA ASP A 22 -10.87 1.15 6.67
C ASP A 22 -10.92 2.61 6.17
N ILE A 23 -11.49 3.50 6.97
CA ILE A 23 -11.54 4.94 6.69
C ILE A 23 -10.12 5.52 6.64
N GLY A 24 -9.25 5.15 7.59
CA GLY A 24 -7.85 5.59 7.61
C GLY A 24 -7.06 5.13 6.39
N LYS A 25 -7.28 3.89 5.90
CA LYS A 25 -6.66 3.42 4.65
C LYS A 25 -7.14 4.20 3.43
N ALA A 26 -8.44 4.47 3.32
CA ALA A 26 -9.00 5.24 2.21
C ALA A 26 -8.51 6.70 2.21
N LEU A 27 -8.59 7.36 3.37
CA LEU A 27 -8.09 8.72 3.55
C LEU A 27 -6.57 8.80 3.38
N GLY A 28 -5.83 7.80 3.85
CA GLY A 28 -4.38 7.74 3.71
C GLY A 28 -3.92 7.62 2.26
N LYS A 29 -4.62 6.81 1.45
CA LYS A 29 -4.38 6.74 0.00
C LYS A 29 -4.69 8.07 -0.69
N SER A 30 -5.85 8.65 -0.40
CA SER A 30 -6.26 9.95 -0.95
C SER A 30 -5.28 11.06 -0.56
N LEU A 31 -4.84 11.11 0.70
CA LEU A 31 -3.88 12.10 1.18
C LEU A 31 -2.50 11.89 0.57
N ASN A 32 -2.07 10.65 0.36
CA ASN A 32 -0.81 10.33 -0.30
C ASN A 32 -0.82 10.76 -1.77
N GLU A 33 -1.91 10.51 -2.49
CA GLU A 33 -2.11 10.96 -3.87
C GLU A 33 -2.23 12.49 -3.95
N PHE A 34 -2.97 13.12 -3.02
CA PHE A 34 -3.09 14.57 -2.91
C PHE A 34 -1.72 15.22 -2.63
N LYS A 35 -0.95 14.62 -1.72
CA LYS A 35 0.43 15.04 -1.43
C LYS A 35 1.31 14.89 -2.66
N LYS A 36 1.28 13.74 -3.35
CA LYS A 36 2.04 13.53 -4.59
C LYS A 36 1.67 14.56 -5.66
N ALA A 37 0.38 14.81 -5.90
CA ALA A 37 -0.10 15.78 -6.88
C ALA A 37 0.33 17.20 -6.52
N THR A 38 0.24 17.57 -5.25
CA THR A 38 0.69 18.89 -4.76
C THR A 38 2.20 19.06 -4.91
N ASN A 39 3.01 18.06 -4.53
CA ASN A 39 4.48 18.12 -4.62
C ASN A 39 5.03 17.87 -6.05
N SER A 40 4.25 17.29 -6.98
CA SER A 40 4.67 17.06 -8.37
C SER A 40 4.71 18.33 -9.23
N ASN A 41 4.15 19.43 -8.73
CA ASN A 41 4.33 20.76 -9.31
C ASN A 41 5.68 21.37 -8.94
N ASP A 42 6.30 20.91 -7.84
CA ASP A 42 7.59 21.42 -7.35
C ASP A 42 8.78 20.48 -7.70
N ASP A 43 8.61 19.15 -7.68
CA ASP A 43 9.74 18.20 -7.85
C ASP A 43 9.39 17.01 -8.77
N LYS A 44 9.58 17.14 -10.09
CA LYS A 44 9.42 16.03 -11.06
C LYS A 44 10.70 15.17 -11.17
N VAL A 45 11.06 14.29 -10.23
CA VAL A 45 12.09 13.23 -10.55
C VAL A 45 11.91 11.87 -9.87
N ILE A 46 11.37 11.72 -8.66
CA ILE A 46 11.62 10.47 -7.90
C ILE A 46 10.36 9.62 -7.73
N ASP A 47 10.48 8.33 -8.01
CA ASP A 47 9.69 7.21 -7.44
C ASP A 47 8.69 6.50 -8.39
N ILE A 48 9.20 5.89 -9.48
CA ILE A 48 8.60 4.72 -10.15
C ILE A 48 9.06 3.42 -9.43
N THR A 49 9.07 3.39 -8.09
CA THR A 49 9.61 2.24 -7.35
C THR A 49 8.87 2.00 -6.04
N LYS A 50 7.64 1.46 -6.08
CA LYS A 50 7.03 0.90 -4.86
C LYS A 50 5.80 -0.02 -5.00
N ASP A 51 5.44 -0.47 -6.21
CA ASP A 51 4.24 -1.32 -6.41
C ASP A 51 4.52 -2.79 -6.79
N ALA A 52 5.73 -3.32 -6.56
CA ALA A 52 6.06 -4.71 -6.96
C ALA A 52 6.76 -5.57 -5.89
N GLU A 53 6.52 -5.33 -4.60
CA GLU A 53 7.06 -6.19 -3.54
C GLU A 53 5.99 -6.57 -2.50
N LYS A 54 4.96 -7.33 -2.92
CA LYS A 54 4.32 -8.37 -2.07
C LYS A 54 3.34 -9.27 -2.85
N THR A 55 3.78 -9.84 -3.97
CA THR A 55 3.18 -11.10 -4.46
C THR A 55 4.15 -12.21 -4.13
N GLU A 56 3.68 -13.11 -3.29
CA GLU A 56 4.43 -14.11 -2.57
C GLU A 56 5.10 -15.12 -3.51
N LYS A 57 6.30 -15.54 -3.09
CA LYS A 57 7.09 -16.62 -3.65
C LYS A 57 6.28 -17.93 -3.63
N LEU A 58 6.20 -18.66 -4.74
CA LEU A 58 6.29 -20.13 -4.88
C LEU A 58 5.95 -20.53 -6.33
N SER A 59 6.87 -20.27 -7.26
CA SER A 59 6.90 -20.88 -8.60
C SER A 59 8.33 -21.32 -8.90
N GLU A 60 8.89 -22.18 -8.05
CA GLU A 60 10.08 -22.96 -8.35
C GLU A 60 9.78 -24.43 -8.02
N THR A 61 8.94 -25.02 -8.84
CA THR A 61 8.90 -26.46 -9.07
C THR A 61 8.28 -26.65 -10.44
N THR A 62 8.90 -27.54 -11.23
CA THR A 62 8.46 -28.07 -12.53
C THR A 62 8.95 -27.33 -13.81
N ASP A 63 9.79 -28.06 -14.57
CA ASP A 63 9.91 -28.10 -16.03
C ASP A 63 11.09 -27.41 -16.77
N LEU A 64 12.20 -28.15 -16.82
CA LEU A 64 12.85 -28.66 -18.05
C LEU A 64 12.63 -27.89 -19.37
N LYS A 65 13.72 -27.28 -19.88
CA LYS A 65 14.29 -27.47 -21.24
C LYS A 65 15.18 -26.26 -21.57
N ASN A 66 16.49 -26.43 -21.46
CA ASN A 66 17.38 -25.68 -22.34
C ASN A 66 18.43 -26.63 -22.90
N ASP A 67 18.07 -27.11 -24.09
CA ASP A 67 18.92 -27.70 -25.09
C ASP A 67 20.13 -26.76 -25.32
N LYS A 68 21.33 -27.23 -24.98
CA LYS A 68 22.59 -26.67 -25.49
C LYS A 68 23.34 -27.77 -26.21
N ASP A 69 22.82 -28.06 -27.39
CA ASP A 69 23.62 -28.30 -28.56
C ASP A 69 24.74 -27.23 -28.68
N LYS A 70 25.91 -27.65 -29.16
CA LYS A 70 27.21 -26.92 -29.24
C LYS A 70 28.11 -26.95 -28.01
N ALA A 71 28.75 -28.10 -27.79
CA ALA A 71 30.22 -28.16 -27.63
C ALA A 71 30.70 -29.62 -27.66
N LYS A 72 30.74 -30.23 -28.84
CA LYS A 72 31.67 -31.34 -29.11
C LYS A 72 32.04 -31.38 -30.59
#